data_AF-A0A5C7LJ69-F1
#
_entry.id   AF-A0A5C7LJ69-F1
#
_cell.length_a   1.000
_cell.length_b   1.000
_cell.length_c   1.000
_cell.angle_alpha   90.00
_cell.angle_beta   90.00
_cell.angle_gamma   90.00
#
_symmetry.space_group_name_H-M   'P 1'
#
loop_
_entity.id
_entity.type
_entity.pdbx_description
1 polymer ?
#
loop_
_entity_poly.entity_id
_entity_poly.type
_entity_poly.pdbx_seq_one_letter_code
_entity_poly.pdbx_strand_id
1 'polypeptide(L)'
;MGLLNQKQRLLDTILTDEGRRQLGTGKFVPVFYSFGDSSAVYSPGDTNVTGSSPDQTLSTIVTFEAFALPQDQVAYEADDSGALNVVGNNNIFSSSQGPVRVISGQLVKGWEIGTPQILSSSAEFASTAEGIVADAANNFRKLMILKSPDLLYSNRDEFILNKNRIDFRVDDNTTLPGWVTVGNLEATENLFFDRRLSHVDNFKFLPPVNKETNVSVGNYAGSIAGNRQILTYEDLRAEFQNTVVNDGTVQRRVPLQRDTIYFSETSITNRLMGQVFEIANGKMSKLDVVDFGVFTIKKTDPPLFPDAVPVPLNPDIIASTTRIHVYFVGKVMLDATGSEKFLQMFTLVFQV
;
A
#
# COMPACT_ATOMS: atom_id res chain seq x y z
N MET A 1 33.02 19.32 -29.14
CA MET A 1 32.49 20.33 -28.21
C MET A 1 31.12 19.84 -27.77
N GLY A 2 31.06 19.09 -26.65
CA GLY A 2 29.79 18.70 -26.03
C GLY A 2 29.43 19.68 -24.93
N LEU A 3 28.14 19.82 -24.61
CA LEU A 3 27.63 20.77 -23.62
C LEU A 3 28.23 20.61 -22.21
N LEU A 4 28.82 19.45 -21.87
CA LEU A 4 29.38 19.15 -20.54
C LEU A 4 30.61 18.24 -20.62
N ASN A 5 31.40 18.22 -19.55
CA ASN A 5 32.47 17.23 -19.32
C ASN A 5 31.85 15.82 -19.14
N GLN A 6 32.48 14.76 -19.66
CA GLN A 6 32.01 13.36 -19.54
C GLN A 6 31.77 12.89 -18.08
N LYS A 7 32.32 13.59 -17.09
CA LYS A 7 32.10 13.30 -15.65
C LYS A 7 30.93 14.08 -15.04
N GLN A 8 30.32 14.99 -15.78
CA GLN A 8 29.18 15.77 -15.32
C GLN A 8 27.90 15.17 -15.89
N ARG A 9 26.93 14.93 -15.01
CA ARG A 9 25.59 14.47 -15.38
C ARG A 9 24.62 15.62 -15.16
N LEU A 10 23.73 15.81 -16.12
CA LEU A 10 22.57 16.66 -15.97
C LEU A 10 21.38 15.75 -15.68
N LEU A 11 20.64 16.07 -14.63
CA LEU A 11 19.39 15.38 -14.30
C LEU A 11 18.24 16.27 -14.75
N ASP A 12 17.46 15.76 -15.68
CA ASP A 12 16.16 16.34 -16.00
C ASP A 12 15.15 15.87 -14.93
N THR A 13 14.30 16.76 -14.43
CA THR A 13 13.35 16.43 -13.37
C THR A 13 12.09 17.25 -13.55
N ILE A 14 10.97 16.54 -13.72
CA ILE A 14 9.65 17.12 -13.79
C ILE A 14 8.90 16.78 -12.51
N LEU A 15 8.19 17.76 -11.96
CA LEU A 15 7.23 17.52 -10.92
C LEU A 15 5.88 17.19 -11.56
N THR A 16 5.37 15.98 -11.33
CA THR A 16 4.05 15.53 -11.84
C THR A 16 2.93 16.43 -11.35
N ASP A 17 1.76 16.37 -11.99
CA ASP A 17 0.58 17.14 -11.57
C ASP A 17 0.24 16.90 -10.09
N GLU A 18 0.32 15.64 -9.67
CA GLU A 18 0.11 15.24 -8.29
C GLU A 18 1.23 15.76 -7.37
N GLY A 19 2.48 15.66 -7.80
CA GLY A 19 3.60 16.26 -7.07
C GLY A 19 3.45 17.77 -6.87
N ARG A 20 2.95 18.50 -7.88
CA ARG A 20 2.67 19.94 -7.78
C ARG A 20 1.55 20.24 -6.80
N ARG A 21 0.48 19.43 -6.79
CA ARG A 21 -0.62 19.52 -5.82
C ARG A 21 -0.13 19.28 -4.39
N GLN A 22 0.67 18.24 -4.17
CA GLN A 22 1.27 17.95 -2.86
C GLN A 22 2.23 19.05 -2.42
N LEU A 23 3.03 19.60 -3.34
CA LEU A 23 3.95 20.69 -3.03
C LEU A 23 3.18 21.95 -2.62
N GLY A 24 2.11 22.29 -3.34
CA GLY A 24 1.25 23.43 -3.01
C GLY A 24 0.52 23.31 -1.67
N THR A 25 0.31 22.08 -1.18
CA THR A 25 -0.29 21.82 0.14
C THR A 25 0.75 21.58 1.24
N GLY A 26 2.05 21.64 0.93
CA GLY A 26 3.13 21.37 1.87
C GLY A 26 3.26 19.90 2.27
N LYS A 27 2.62 18.99 1.54
CA LYS A 27 2.61 17.53 1.80
C LYS A 27 3.61 16.75 0.93
N PHE A 28 4.35 17.43 0.04
CA PHE A 28 5.31 16.77 -0.83
C PHE A 28 6.54 16.31 -0.06
N VAL A 29 6.70 14.99 0.10
CA VAL A 29 7.83 14.36 0.77
C VAL A 29 8.46 13.32 -0.15
N PRO A 30 9.62 13.59 -0.76
CA PRO A 30 10.33 12.60 -1.55
C PRO A 30 10.94 11.53 -0.65
N VAL A 31 10.54 10.26 -0.82
CA VAL A 31 11.03 9.11 -0.03
C VAL A 31 11.98 8.23 -0.83
N PHE A 32 11.75 8.11 -2.14
CA PHE A 32 12.53 7.27 -3.03
C PHE A 32 12.94 8.04 -4.28
N TYR A 33 14.11 7.67 -4.82
CA TYR A 33 14.54 8.08 -6.14
C TYR A 33 14.99 6.83 -6.91
N SER A 34 14.78 6.86 -8.21
CA SER A 34 15.24 5.83 -9.13
C SER A 34 15.67 6.48 -10.43
N PHE A 35 16.43 5.75 -11.24
CA PHE A 35 16.87 6.21 -12.56
C PHE A 35 16.23 5.31 -13.61
N GLY A 36 15.49 5.91 -14.53
CA GLY A 36 14.97 5.23 -15.71
C GLY A 36 15.85 5.46 -16.93
N ASP A 37 15.76 4.59 -17.92
CA ASP A 37 16.43 4.73 -19.22
C ASP A 37 15.45 4.83 -20.39
N SER A 38 14.20 5.24 -20.12
CA SER A 38 13.12 5.34 -21.10
C SER A 38 13.43 6.17 -22.35
N SER A 39 14.34 7.13 -22.25
CA SER A 39 14.80 7.98 -23.36
C SER A 39 16.26 7.74 -23.75
N ALA A 40 16.91 6.72 -23.17
CA ALA A 40 18.29 6.39 -23.50
C ALA A 40 18.38 5.72 -24.86
N VAL A 41 19.40 6.09 -25.64
CA VAL A 41 19.73 5.48 -26.92
C VAL A 41 21.06 4.77 -26.76
N TYR A 42 21.06 3.44 -26.87
CA TYR A 42 22.25 2.61 -26.67
C TYR A 42 22.94 2.24 -27.99
N SER A 43 22.18 2.24 -29.09
CA SER A 43 22.68 1.92 -30.42
C SER A 43 22.04 2.83 -31.49
N PRO A 44 22.72 3.09 -32.63
CA PRO A 44 22.05 3.76 -33.76
C PRO A 44 20.84 2.97 -34.25
N GLY A 45 20.81 1.65 -34.05
CA GLY A 45 19.69 0.78 -34.34
C GLY A 45 18.40 1.15 -33.60
N ASP A 46 18.52 1.70 -32.40
CA ASP A 46 17.39 2.07 -31.53
C ASP A 46 16.65 3.32 -32.07
N THR A 47 17.26 4.06 -33.00
CA THR A 47 16.71 5.28 -33.59
C THR A 47 15.96 5.07 -34.90
N ASN A 48 15.88 3.84 -35.40
CA ASN A 48 15.40 3.52 -36.75
C ASN A 48 13.88 3.55 -36.96
N VAL A 49 13.11 4.21 -36.10
CA VAL A 49 11.63 4.13 -36.11
C VAL A 49 11.00 4.88 -37.29
N THR A 50 11.71 5.80 -37.96
CA THR A 50 11.15 6.60 -39.08
C THR A 50 12.16 6.95 -40.17
N GLY A 51 12.67 5.96 -40.92
CA GLY A 51 13.21 6.12 -42.29
C GLY A 51 14.39 7.10 -42.51
N SER A 52 14.87 7.76 -41.48
CA SER A 52 15.98 8.72 -41.49
C SER A 52 16.88 8.32 -40.33
N SER A 53 18.08 7.84 -40.63
CA SER A 53 19.08 7.56 -39.61
C SER A 53 19.56 8.90 -39.04
N PRO A 54 19.50 9.14 -37.73
CA PRO A 54 20.22 10.28 -37.16
C PRO A 54 21.71 10.14 -37.46
N ASP A 55 22.37 11.28 -37.61
CA ASP A 55 23.81 11.39 -37.85
C ASP A 55 24.58 10.55 -36.80
N GLN A 56 25.61 9.83 -37.23
CA GLN A 56 26.15 8.59 -36.63
C GLN A 56 26.71 8.70 -35.19
N THR A 57 26.59 9.85 -34.55
CA THR A 57 27.05 10.11 -33.19
C THR A 57 25.91 10.11 -32.18
N LEU A 58 25.70 8.97 -31.53
CA LEU A 58 24.84 8.84 -30.34
C LEU A 58 25.17 9.87 -29.24
N SER A 59 26.44 10.31 -29.17
CA SER A 59 26.92 11.28 -28.19
C SER A 59 26.35 12.70 -28.34
N THR A 60 25.63 13.00 -29.42
CA THR A 60 25.03 14.33 -29.67
C THR A 60 23.52 14.37 -29.43
N ILE A 61 22.87 13.23 -29.20
CA ILE A 61 21.44 13.18 -28.93
C ILE A 61 21.20 13.54 -27.46
N VAL A 62 20.57 14.69 -27.23
CA VAL A 62 20.14 15.12 -25.91
C VAL A 62 18.62 15.05 -25.87
N THR A 63 18.09 14.17 -25.02
CA THR A 63 16.66 14.01 -24.79
C THR A 63 16.30 14.66 -23.46
N PHE A 64 15.35 15.60 -23.50
CA PHE A 64 14.70 16.17 -22.33
C PHE A 64 13.24 15.79 -22.35
N GLU A 65 12.69 15.55 -21.17
CA GLU A 65 11.25 15.44 -20.98
C GLU A 65 10.69 16.85 -20.80
N ALA A 66 9.66 17.22 -21.57
CA ALA A 66 9.08 18.56 -21.50
C ALA A 66 7.82 18.62 -20.62
N PHE A 67 7.16 17.48 -20.40
CA PHE A 67 5.92 17.37 -19.66
C PHE A 67 5.83 15.98 -19.02
N ALA A 68 5.17 15.90 -17.86
CA ALA A 68 4.92 14.62 -17.21
C ALA A 68 4.05 13.73 -18.11
N LEU A 69 4.45 12.48 -18.24
CA LEU A 69 3.75 11.46 -19.00
C LEU A 69 2.74 10.71 -18.13
N PRO A 70 1.74 10.04 -18.73
CA PRO A 70 0.77 9.27 -17.95
C PRO A 70 1.37 8.16 -17.09
N GLN A 71 2.51 7.60 -17.53
CA GLN A 71 3.25 6.58 -16.82
C GLN A 71 3.95 7.06 -15.55
N ASP A 72 4.06 8.37 -15.34
CA ASP A 72 4.70 8.93 -14.14
C ASP A 72 3.81 8.83 -12.90
N GLN A 73 2.52 8.51 -13.09
CA GLN A 73 1.59 8.24 -12.00
C GLN A 73 1.56 6.75 -11.69
N VAL A 74 2.49 6.33 -10.82
CA VAL A 74 2.57 4.95 -10.31
C VAL A 74 1.70 4.75 -9.08
N ALA A 75 1.54 5.78 -8.26
CA ALA A 75 0.67 5.76 -7.09
C ALA A 75 -0.61 6.54 -7.39
N TYR A 76 -1.76 5.91 -7.14
CA TYR A 76 -3.03 6.64 -7.13
C TYR A 76 -3.25 7.24 -5.77
N GLU A 77 -3.94 8.37 -5.71
CA GLU A 77 -4.25 9.04 -4.47
C GLU A 77 -5.69 8.79 -4.04
N ALA A 78 -6.00 9.16 -2.81
CA ALA A 78 -7.35 9.15 -2.29
C ALA A 78 -7.81 10.60 -2.02
N ASP A 79 -9.12 10.83 -2.06
CA ASP A 79 -9.71 12.01 -1.44
C ASP A 79 -9.88 11.83 0.08
N ASP A 80 -10.34 12.87 0.77
CA ASP A 80 -10.52 12.85 2.23
C ASP A 80 -11.57 11.83 2.70
N SER A 81 -12.37 11.25 1.79
CA SER A 81 -13.31 10.17 2.06
C SER A 81 -12.75 8.76 1.78
N GLY A 82 -11.46 8.67 1.43
CA GLY A 82 -10.79 7.45 1.01
C GLY A 82 -11.13 7.04 -0.44
N ALA A 83 -11.92 7.81 -1.17
CA ALA A 83 -12.30 7.46 -2.53
C ALA A 83 -11.12 7.62 -3.49
N LEU A 84 -10.99 6.72 -4.46
CA LEU A 84 -9.92 6.80 -5.45
C LEU A 84 -9.98 8.14 -6.20
N ASN A 85 -8.84 8.82 -6.25
CA ASN A 85 -8.65 10.06 -6.96
C ASN A 85 -7.53 9.92 -7.98
N VAL A 86 -7.88 10.11 -9.25
CA VAL A 86 -6.93 10.13 -10.37
C VAL A 86 -6.93 11.54 -10.94
N VAL A 87 -5.76 12.18 -10.95
CA VAL A 87 -5.61 13.60 -11.29
C VAL A 87 -5.17 13.77 -12.76
N GLY A 88 -5.65 14.85 -13.37
CA GLY A 88 -5.12 15.35 -14.63
C GLY A 88 -5.45 14.48 -15.85
N ASN A 89 -4.51 14.44 -16.79
CA ASN A 89 -4.67 13.76 -18.08
C ASN A 89 -4.75 12.23 -17.97
N ASN A 90 -4.42 11.68 -16.81
CA ASN A 90 -4.42 10.23 -16.56
C ASN A 90 -5.79 9.71 -16.16
N ASN A 91 -6.75 10.62 -15.93
CA ASN A 91 -8.10 10.28 -15.51
C ASN A 91 -9.05 10.04 -16.69
N ILE A 92 -8.59 9.25 -17.68
CA ILE A 92 -9.39 8.81 -18.82
C ILE A 92 -9.04 7.35 -19.10
N PHE A 93 -10.00 6.46 -18.90
CA PHE A 93 -9.84 5.02 -19.03
C PHE A 93 -10.80 4.46 -20.07
N SER A 94 -10.38 3.41 -20.76
CA SER A 94 -11.26 2.72 -21.72
C SER A 94 -12.16 1.72 -20.99
N SER A 95 -13.44 1.70 -21.35
CA SER A 95 -14.41 0.68 -20.92
C SER A 95 -15.18 0.16 -22.13
N SER A 96 -15.90 -0.95 -21.98
CA SER A 96 -16.79 -1.51 -23.01
C SER A 96 -17.92 -0.56 -23.43
N GLN A 97 -18.24 0.43 -22.58
CA GLN A 97 -19.30 1.43 -22.82
C GLN A 97 -18.75 2.79 -23.29
N GLY A 98 -17.44 2.87 -23.57
CA GLY A 98 -16.74 4.11 -23.97
C GLY A 98 -15.78 4.64 -22.90
N PRO A 99 -15.17 5.81 -23.10
CA PRO A 99 -14.23 6.39 -22.16
C PRO A 99 -14.91 6.78 -20.85
N VAL A 100 -14.28 6.44 -19.72
CA VAL A 100 -14.73 6.78 -18.37
C VAL A 100 -13.66 7.56 -17.61
N ARG A 101 -14.10 8.28 -16.58
CA ARG A 101 -13.24 8.99 -15.63
C ARG A 101 -13.54 8.52 -14.21
N VAL A 102 -12.56 8.54 -13.34
CA VAL A 102 -12.70 8.33 -11.89
C VAL A 102 -13.03 9.65 -11.24
N ILE A 103 -14.20 9.75 -10.60
CA ILE A 103 -14.64 10.92 -9.85
C ILE A 103 -15.15 10.44 -8.49
N SER A 104 -14.48 10.85 -7.40
CA SER A 104 -14.80 10.41 -6.03
C SER A 104 -14.97 8.89 -5.93
N GLY A 105 -14.04 8.14 -6.53
CA GLY A 105 -14.05 6.67 -6.57
C GLY A 105 -15.09 6.04 -7.50
N GLN A 106 -15.97 6.80 -8.13
CA GLN A 106 -16.95 6.28 -9.09
C GLN A 106 -16.44 6.37 -10.52
N LEU A 107 -16.89 5.43 -11.36
CA LEU A 107 -16.62 5.47 -12.81
C LEU A 107 -17.72 6.25 -13.50
N VAL A 108 -17.37 7.40 -14.08
CA VAL A 108 -18.29 8.31 -14.74
C VAL A 108 -17.99 8.33 -16.23
N LYS A 109 -18.98 7.93 -17.05
CA LYS A 109 -18.96 8.10 -18.50
C LYS A 109 -19.29 9.56 -18.84
N GLY A 110 -18.82 10.02 -20.00
CA GLY A 110 -19.16 11.34 -20.54
C GLY A 110 -20.66 11.65 -20.57
N TRP A 111 -21.00 12.93 -20.78
CA TRP A 111 -22.38 13.43 -20.72
C TRP A 111 -23.25 12.87 -21.83
N GLU A 112 -24.33 12.16 -21.46
CA GLU A 112 -25.49 11.94 -22.31
C GLU A 112 -26.66 12.75 -21.75
N ILE A 113 -27.26 13.63 -22.58
CA ILE A 113 -28.47 14.41 -22.23
C ILE A 113 -28.30 15.24 -20.93
N GLY A 114 -27.13 15.84 -20.72
CA GLY A 114 -26.89 16.77 -19.61
C GLY A 114 -26.68 16.14 -18.23
N THR A 115 -26.70 14.80 -18.11
CA THR A 115 -26.45 14.11 -16.83
C THR A 115 -25.22 13.20 -16.95
N PRO A 116 -24.26 13.25 -16.00
CA PRO A 116 -23.17 12.29 -15.97
C PRO A 116 -23.73 10.88 -15.69
N GLN A 117 -23.37 9.91 -16.53
CA GLN A 117 -23.76 8.52 -16.33
C GLN A 117 -22.73 7.81 -15.47
N ILE A 118 -23.17 7.28 -14.33
CA ILE A 118 -22.33 6.46 -13.46
C ILE A 118 -22.36 5.02 -13.97
N LEU A 119 -21.18 4.46 -14.23
CA LEU A 119 -21.03 3.04 -14.52
C LEU A 119 -21.12 2.26 -13.19
N SER A 120 -22.34 1.94 -12.79
CA SER A 120 -22.64 1.17 -11.58
C SER A 120 -23.04 -0.28 -11.87
N SER A 121 -23.04 -0.71 -13.13
CA SER A 121 -23.30 -2.12 -13.49
C SER A 121 -22.14 -2.98 -13.01
N SER A 122 -22.41 -3.99 -12.18
CA SER A 122 -21.38 -4.64 -11.37
C SER A 122 -20.29 -5.32 -12.18
N ALA A 123 -20.60 -5.91 -13.34
CA ALA A 123 -19.61 -6.62 -14.16
C ALA A 123 -18.69 -5.66 -14.94
N GLU A 124 -19.26 -4.67 -15.62
CA GLU A 124 -18.48 -3.66 -16.37
C GLU A 124 -17.71 -2.74 -15.43
N PHE A 125 -18.32 -2.36 -14.30
CA PHE A 125 -17.63 -1.63 -13.24
C PHE A 125 -16.44 -2.42 -12.72
N ALA A 126 -16.62 -3.69 -12.33
CA ALA A 126 -15.55 -4.51 -11.76
C ALA A 126 -14.38 -4.67 -12.74
N SER A 127 -14.66 -5.05 -13.99
CA SER A 127 -13.62 -5.21 -15.02
C SER A 127 -12.85 -3.91 -15.31
N THR A 128 -13.55 -2.76 -15.37
CA THR A 128 -12.89 -1.47 -15.61
C THR A 128 -12.08 -1.04 -14.38
N ALA A 129 -12.60 -1.25 -13.17
CA ALA A 129 -11.92 -0.95 -11.92
C ALA A 129 -10.64 -1.78 -11.73
N GLU A 130 -10.68 -3.07 -12.05
CA GLU A 130 -9.50 -3.95 -12.06
C GLU A 130 -8.44 -3.44 -13.05
N GLY A 131 -8.85 -3.03 -14.25
CA GLY A 131 -7.95 -2.45 -15.25
C GLY A 131 -7.27 -1.17 -14.74
N ILE A 132 -8.03 -0.27 -14.13
CA ILE A 132 -7.50 0.97 -13.54
C ILE A 132 -6.46 0.65 -12.47
N VAL A 133 -6.75 -0.24 -11.53
CA VAL A 133 -5.79 -0.61 -10.48
C VAL A 133 -4.54 -1.27 -11.07
N ALA A 134 -4.68 -2.09 -12.11
CA ALA A 134 -3.55 -2.73 -12.80
C ALA A 134 -2.67 -1.73 -13.56
N ASP A 135 -3.22 -0.61 -14.03
CA ASP A 135 -2.47 0.41 -14.78
C ASP A 135 -1.34 1.04 -13.98
N ALA A 136 -1.45 1.12 -12.64
CA ALA A 136 -0.35 1.56 -11.78
C ALA A 136 0.91 0.69 -11.94
N ALA A 137 0.74 -0.64 -12.06
CA ALA A 137 1.84 -1.57 -12.30
C ALA A 137 2.39 -1.47 -13.73
N ASN A 138 1.51 -1.24 -14.71
CA ASN A 138 1.92 -1.00 -16.10
C ASN A 138 2.72 0.30 -16.23
N ASN A 139 2.30 1.36 -15.55
CA ASN A 139 2.99 2.64 -15.47
C ASN A 139 4.39 2.47 -14.85
N PHE A 140 4.49 1.74 -13.73
CA PHE A 140 5.78 1.44 -13.12
C PHE A 140 6.75 0.72 -14.08
N ARG A 141 6.25 -0.24 -14.88
CA ARG A 141 7.07 -0.93 -15.89
C ARG A 141 7.54 0.02 -17.00
N LYS A 142 6.69 0.96 -17.42
CA LYS A 142 7.00 1.95 -18.47
C LYS A 142 8.04 3.00 -18.04
N LEU A 143 8.29 3.17 -16.74
CA LEU A 143 9.39 4.00 -16.26
C LEU A 143 10.78 3.46 -16.65
N MET A 144 10.87 2.19 -17.08
CA MET A 144 12.12 1.52 -17.49
C MET A 144 13.23 1.75 -16.45
N ILE A 145 12.91 1.48 -15.19
CA ILE A 145 13.84 1.67 -14.09
C ILE A 145 15.06 0.78 -14.30
N LEU A 146 16.24 1.41 -14.30
CA LEU A 146 17.52 0.74 -14.36
C LEU A 146 17.69 -0.17 -13.14
N LYS A 147 17.88 -1.46 -13.42
CA LYS A 147 18.29 -2.46 -12.43
C LYS A 147 19.54 -3.15 -12.96
N SER A 148 20.50 -3.43 -12.07
CA SER A 148 21.58 -4.39 -12.35
C SER A 148 21.19 -5.73 -11.74
N PRO A 149 20.51 -6.63 -12.49
CA PRO A 149 20.23 -7.97 -12.00
C PRO A 149 21.53 -8.73 -11.72
N ASP A 150 21.54 -9.58 -10.69
CA ASP A 150 22.65 -10.50 -10.46
C ASP A 150 22.71 -11.53 -11.59
N LEU A 151 23.77 -11.47 -12.41
CA LEU A 151 23.95 -12.29 -13.61
C LEU A 151 24.02 -13.80 -13.30
N LEU A 152 24.31 -14.20 -12.07
CA LEU A 152 24.43 -15.61 -11.67
C LEU A 152 23.13 -16.23 -11.16
N TYR A 153 22.11 -15.41 -10.87
CA TYR A 153 20.84 -15.89 -10.33
C TYR A 153 19.83 -16.12 -11.46
N SER A 154 19.39 -17.36 -11.69
CA SER A 154 18.52 -17.71 -12.82
C SER A 154 17.05 -17.33 -12.60
N ASN A 155 16.57 -17.34 -11.36
CA ASN A 155 15.15 -17.13 -11.02
C ASN A 155 14.86 -15.64 -10.74
N ARG A 156 15.53 -14.75 -11.47
CA ARG A 156 15.57 -13.30 -11.18
C ARG A 156 14.64 -12.46 -12.05
N ASP A 157 14.21 -13.03 -13.16
CA ASP A 157 13.58 -12.30 -14.25
C ASP A 157 12.06 -12.15 -14.04
N GLU A 158 11.46 -13.01 -13.20
CA GLU A 158 10.04 -12.98 -12.89
C GLU A 158 9.75 -12.79 -11.40
N PHE A 159 8.60 -12.19 -11.10
CA PHE A 159 8.02 -12.09 -9.76
C PHE A 159 6.75 -12.94 -9.75
N ILE A 160 6.89 -14.22 -9.39
CA ILE A 160 5.81 -15.20 -9.44
C ILE A 160 5.31 -15.48 -8.02
N LEU A 161 4.00 -15.36 -7.84
CA LEU A 161 3.31 -15.73 -6.61
C LEU A 161 2.70 -17.13 -6.74
N ASN A 162 2.68 -17.88 -5.64
CA ASN A 162 1.94 -19.15 -5.59
C ASN A 162 0.42 -18.96 -5.72
N LYS A 163 -0.10 -17.78 -5.35
CA LYS A 163 -1.53 -17.44 -5.32
C LYS A 163 -1.72 -15.99 -5.76
N ASN A 164 -2.61 -15.79 -6.74
CA ASN A 164 -3.03 -14.45 -7.21
C ASN A 164 -4.43 -14.05 -6.72
N ARG A 165 -5.14 -14.97 -6.05
CA ARG A 165 -6.47 -14.77 -5.51
C ARG A 165 -6.61 -15.54 -4.21
N ILE A 166 -7.16 -14.87 -3.21
CA ILE A 166 -7.53 -15.45 -1.91
C ILE A 166 -8.98 -15.04 -1.66
N ASP A 167 -9.84 -16.02 -1.40
CA ASP A 167 -11.23 -15.78 -1.08
C ASP A 167 -11.42 -15.94 0.43
N PHE A 168 -11.83 -14.86 1.10
CA PHE A 168 -12.25 -14.88 2.50
C PHE A 168 -13.77 -14.94 2.56
N ARG A 169 -14.31 -15.73 3.48
CA ARG A 169 -15.75 -15.81 3.70
C ARG A 169 -16.14 -14.87 4.83
N VAL A 170 -16.79 -13.77 4.49
CA VAL A 170 -17.38 -12.81 5.44
C VAL A 170 -18.89 -12.90 5.29
N ASP A 171 -19.59 -13.40 6.30
CA ASP A 171 -21.04 -13.36 6.33
C ASP A 171 -21.54 -12.94 7.72
N ASP A 172 -22.68 -12.25 7.73
CA ASP A 172 -23.32 -11.78 8.97
C ASP A 172 -23.98 -12.93 9.75
N ASN A 173 -24.19 -14.07 9.07
CA ASN A 173 -25.07 -15.15 9.50
C ASN A 173 -24.43 -16.53 9.55
N THR A 174 -23.17 -16.72 9.13
CA THR A 174 -22.48 -17.96 9.52
C THR A 174 -21.68 -17.73 10.78
N THR A 175 -21.91 -18.66 11.69
CA THR A 175 -20.91 -19.12 12.61
C THR A 175 -19.64 -19.43 11.82
N LEU A 176 -18.78 -18.42 11.65
CA LEU A 176 -17.35 -18.65 11.71
C LEU A 176 -17.12 -19.66 12.85
N PRO A 177 -16.25 -20.68 12.69
CA PRO A 177 -15.94 -21.59 13.78
C PRO A 177 -15.38 -20.80 14.98
N GLY A 178 -16.28 -20.27 15.82
CA GLY A 178 -16.02 -19.07 16.61
C GLY A 178 -16.77 -17.82 16.13
N TRP A 179 -17.84 -17.47 16.84
CA TRP A 179 -18.83 -16.42 16.58
C TRP A 179 -18.28 -14.98 16.43
N VAL A 180 -17.59 -14.60 15.36
CA VAL A 180 -17.27 -13.17 15.18
C VAL A 180 -18.53 -12.45 14.71
N THR A 181 -19.26 -11.88 15.65
CA THR A 181 -20.40 -10.99 15.38
C THR A 181 -19.88 -9.59 15.03
N VAL A 182 -20.32 -9.09 13.87
CA VAL A 182 -20.46 -7.67 13.46
C VAL A 182 -19.70 -6.66 14.34
N GLY A 183 -18.54 -6.20 13.86
CA GLY A 183 -17.88 -5.04 14.45
C GLY A 183 -18.78 -3.81 14.33
N ASN A 184 -19.27 -3.28 15.45
CA ASN A 184 -20.01 -2.03 15.46
C ASN A 184 -19.00 -0.87 15.40
N LEU A 185 -19.15 0.02 14.42
CA LEU A 185 -18.37 1.24 14.32
C LEU A 185 -18.41 2.03 15.64
N GLU A 186 -19.57 2.10 16.28
CA GLU A 186 -19.75 2.82 17.54
C GLU A 186 -18.97 2.18 18.71
N ALA A 187 -18.78 0.85 18.68
CA ALA A 187 -18.03 0.13 19.71
C ALA A 187 -16.52 0.06 19.43
N THR A 188 -16.09 0.46 18.23
CA THR A 188 -14.67 0.47 17.87
C THR A 188 -13.95 1.60 18.62
N GLU A 189 -12.72 1.32 19.06
CA GLU A 189 -11.86 2.30 19.73
C GLU A 189 -11.63 3.52 18.81
N ASN A 190 -11.56 4.71 19.40
CA ASN A 190 -11.18 5.92 18.67
C ASN A 190 -9.73 5.80 18.18
N LEU A 191 -9.47 6.29 16.97
CA LEU A 191 -8.15 6.28 16.33
C LEU A 191 -7.03 6.77 17.25
N PHE A 192 -7.27 7.84 18.02
CA PHE A 192 -6.26 8.44 18.91
C PHE A 192 -5.95 7.61 20.15
N PHE A 193 -6.79 6.62 20.47
CA PHE A 193 -6.58 5.69 21.58
C PHE A 193 -6.31 4.26 21.11
N ASP A 194 -6.28 4.01 19.79
CA ASP A 194 -6.06 2.67 19.27
C ASP A 194 -4.69 2.14 19.70
N ARG A 195 -4.70 1.01 20.41
CA ARG A 195 -3.47 0.36 20.88
C ARG A 195 -2.48 0.08 19.75
N ARG A 196 -2.97 -0.14 18.52
CA ARG A 196 -2.16 -0.43 17.33
C ARG A 196 -1.35 0.78 16.86
N LEU A 197 -1.70 1.99 17.30
CA LEU A 197 -0.99 3.22 16.99
C LEU A 197 -0.18 3.74 18.19
N SER A 198 -0.29 3.08 19.35
CA SER A 198 0.32 3.54 20.61
C SER A 198 1.86 3.63 20.60
N HIS A 199 2.52 2.96 19.66
CA HIS A 199 3.98 3.05 19.47
C HIS A 199 4.41 4.27 18.67
N VAL A 200 3.51 4.86 17.86
CA VAL A 200 3.78 6.01 16.98
C VAL A 200 3.85 7.29 17.81
N ASP A 201 4.88 8.10 17.59
CA ASP A 201 5.14 9.31 18.41
C ASP A 201 3.98 10.31 18.39
N ASN A 202 3.29 10.46 17.25
CA ASN A 202 2.14 11.34 17.12
C ASN A 202 0.92 10.93 17.97
N PHE A 203 0.88 9.67 18.40
CA PHE A 203 -0.18 9.10 19.24
C PHE A 203 0.22 9.00 20.71
N LYS A 204 1.43 9.46 21.07
CA LYS A 204 1.88 9.59 22.46
C LYS A 204 1.39 10.93 23.01
N PHE A 205 0.39 10.90 23.88
CA PHE A 205 -0.10 12.10 24.56
C PHE A 205 0.46 12.23 25.98
N LEU A 206 0.79 13.46 26.36
CA LEU A 206 1.00 13.82 27.76
C LEU A 206 -0.36 14.13 28.40
N PRO A 207 -0.59 13.75 29.67
CA PRO A 207 -1.79 14.16 30.37
C PRO A 207 -1.88 15.70 30.40
N PRO A 208 -3.04 16.30 30.12
CA PRO A 208 -3.24 17.72 30.39
C PRO A 208 -3.00 17.98 31.88
N VAL A 209 -2.21 19.00 32.21
CA VAL A 209 -1.97 19.41 33.60
C VAL A 209 -2.82 20.62 33.94
N ASN A 210 -3.35 20.64 35.15
CA ASN A 210 -3.99 21.83 35.68
C ASN A 210 -2.91 22.90 35.85
N LYS A 211 -3.10 24.07 35.23
CA LYS A 211 -2.11 25.16 35.23
C LYS A 211 -1.81 25.72 36.63
N GLU A 212 -2.77 25.67 37.55
CA GLU A 212 -2.64 26.24 38.90
C GLU A 212 -2.01 25.25 39.89
N THR A 213 -2.37 23.97 39.80
CA THR A 213 -1.89 22.94 40.74
C THR A 213 -0.72 22.11 40.21
N ASN A 214 -0.44 22.21 38.91
CA ASN A 214 0.51 21.38 38.16
C ASN A 214 0.24 19.86 38.32
N VAL A 215 -0.99 19.49 38.69
CA VAL A 215 -1.44 18.11 38.82
C VAL A 215 -2.06 17.68 37.50
N SER A 216 -1.75 16.46 37.04
CA SER A 216 -2.38 15.86 35.86
C SER A 216 -3.89 15.76 36.05
N VAL A 217 -4.65 16.30 35.12
CA VAL A 217 -6.11 16.14 35.05
C VAL A 217 -6.37 14.77 34.47
N GLY A 218 -6.78 13.81 35.30
CA GLY A 218 -7.09 12.43 34.87
C GLY A 218 -5.87 11.50 34.78
N ASN A 219 -6.15 10.19 34.80
CA ASN A 219 -5.14 9.15 34.71
C ASN A 219 -4.94 8.69 33.25
N TYR A 220 -4.37 9.57 32.42
CA TYR A 220 -4.09 9.26 31.01
C TYR A 220 -3.06 8.13 30.88
N ALA A 221 -2.11 8.02 31.82
CA ALA A 221 -1.19 6.88 31.87
C ALA A 221 -1.94 5.55 32.07
N GLY A 222 -3.05 5.54 32.81
CA GLY A 222 -3.96 4.39 32.98
C GLY A 222 -4.88 4.14 31.78
N SER A 223 -5.31 5.19 31.08
CA SER A 223 -6.03 5.09 29.81
C SER A 223 -5.13 4.52 28.70
N ILE A 224 -3.84 4.89 28.71
CA ILE A 224 -2.79 4.30 27.86
C ILE A 224 -2.42 2.90 28.35
N ALA A 225 -2.30 2.65 29.67
CA ALA A 225 -1.87 1.36 30.21
C ALA A 225 -2.97 0.28 30.16
N GLY A 226 -4.25 0.66 30.10
CA GLY A 226 -5.34 -0.26 29.75
C GLY A 226 -5.18 -0.82 28.33
N ASN A 227 -4.56 -0.04 27.44
CA ASN A 227 -4.18 -0.42 26.09
C ASN A 227 -2.70 -0.82 26.07
N ARG A 228 -2.42 -2.03 26.56
CA ARG A 228 -1.06 -2.63 26.54
C ARG A 228 -0.40 -2.38 25.18
N GLN A 229 0.69 -1.61 25.17
CA GLN A 229 1.49 -1.38 23.97
C GLN A 229 2.01 -2.73 23.46
N ILE A 230 1.94 -2.94 22.16
CA ILE A 230 2.46 -4.14 21.52
C ILE A 230 3.87 -3.80 21.02
N LEU A 231 4.88 -4.12 21.83
CA LEU A 231 6.27 -3.77 21.55
C LEU A 231 7.14 -5.01 21.27
N THR A 232 6.72 -6.18 21.77
CA THR A 232 7.50 -7.41 21.65
C THR A 232 6.82 -8.41 20.73
N TYR A 233 7.61 -9.36 20.21
CA TYR A 233 7.07 -10.48 19.45
C TYR A 233 6.07 -11.31 20.26
N GLU A 234 6.25 -11.41 21.58
CA GLU A 234 5.31 -12.09 22.47
C GLU A 234 3.96 -11.35 22.53
N ASP A 235 3.98 -10.02 22.62
CA ASP A 235 2.77 -9.20 22.58
C ASP A 235 2.04 -9.35 21.23
N LEU A 236 2.80 -9.33 20.12
CA LEU A 236 2.26 -9.53 18.78
C LEU A 236 1.59 -10.90 18.65
N ARG A 237 2.26 -11.96 19.13
CA ARG A 237 1.73 -13.32 19.09
C ARG A 237 0.47 -13.42 19.94
N ALA A 238 0.45 -12.79 21.12
CA ALA A 238 -0.72 -12.71 21.96
C ALA A 238 -1.89 -12.00 21.24
N GLU A 239 -1.65 -10.91 20.50
CA GLU A 239 -2.70 -10.19 19.76
C GLU A 239 -3.39 -11.09 18.72
N PHE A 240 -2.62 -11.82 17.91
CA PHE A 240 -3.19 -12.74 16.91
C PHE A 240 -3.81 -14.00 17.49
N GLN A 241 -3.43 -14.40 18.72
CA GLN A 241 -3.92 -15.62 19.37
C GLN A 241 -5.08 -15.37 20.35
N ASN A 242 -5.27 -14.13 20.79
CA ASN A 242 -6.29 -13.72 21.77
C ASN A 242 -7.54 -13.11 21.12
N THR A 243 -7.88 -13.45 19.87
CA THR A 243 -9.22 -13.15 19.35
C THR A 243 -10.24 -13.99 20.11
N VAL A 244 -10.76 -13.42 21.20
CA VAL A 244 -11.75 -14.01 22.08
C VAL A 244 -13.11 -13.48 21.69
N VAL A 245 -13.98 -14.41 21.33
CA VAL A 245 -15.39 -14.13 21.08
C VAL A 245 -16.19 -14.50 22.33
N ASN A 246 -17.11 -13.63 22.72
CA ASN A 246 -18.08 -13.91 23.77
C ASN A 246 -19.26 -14.72 23.18
N ASP A 247 -19.39 -15.97 23.60
CA ASP A 247 -20.55 -16.83 23.32
C ASP A 247 -21.36 -17.00 24.61
N GLY A 248 -22.24 -16.02 24.88
CA GLY A 248 -22.96 -15.94 26.14
C GLY A 248 -22.02 -15.77 27.34
N THR A 249 -21.87 -16.81 28.16
CA THR A 249 -20.98 -16.84 29.34
C THR A 249 -19.59 -17.44 29.07
N VAL A 250 -19.35 -17.97 27.85
CA VAL A 250 -18.12 -18.68 27.51
C VAL A 250 -17.29 -17.86 26.53
N GLN A 251 -16.03 -17.62 26.90
CA GLN A 251 -15.04 -17.00 26.02
C GLN A 251 -14.41 -18.08 25.12
N ARG A 252 -14.66 -18.02 23.81
CA ARG A 252 -14.08 -18.94 22.83
C ARG A 252 -13.02 -18.24 21.99
N ARG A 253 -11.85 -18.86 21.88
CA ARG A 253 -10.80 -18.42 20.94
C ARG A 253 -11.17 -18.81 19.52
N VAL A 254 -11.09 -17.85 18.61
CA VAL A 254 -11.45 -18.03 17.20
C VAL A 254 -10.21 -17.81 16.35
N PRO A 255 -9.77 -18.80 15.56
CA PRO A 255 -8.70 -18.57 14.61
C PRO A 255 -9.20 -17.62 13.51
N LEU A 256 -8.48 -16.52 13.31
CA LEU A 256 -8.72 -15.63 12.17
C LEU A 256 -8.51 -16.38 10.86
N GLN A 257 -9.34 -16.09 9.85
CA GLN A 257 -9.07 -16.58 8.49
C GLN A 257 -7.75 -15.98 8.00
N ARG A 258 -6.89 -16.81 7.42
CA ARG A 258 -5.60 -16.40 6.87
C ARG A 258 -5.21 -17.28 5.70
N ASP A 259 -4.29 -16.77 4.89
CA ASP A 259 -3.62 -17.54 3.86
C ASP A 259 -2.17 -17.06 3.73
N THR A 260 -1.29 -17.93 3.22
CA THR A 260 0.14 -17.65 3.05
C THR A 260 0.49 -17.55 1.57
N ILE A 261 1.12 -16.43 1.20
CA ILE A 261 1.67 -16.18 -0.14
C ILE A 261 3.18 -16.36 -0.07
N TYR A 262 3.73 -17.17 -0.96
CA TYR A 262 5.18 -17.28 -1.16
C TYR A 262 5.55 -16.89 -2.58
N PHE A 263 6.75 -16.33 -2.73
CA PHE A 263 7.31 -15.94 -4.01
C PHE A 263 8.06 -17.13 -4.58
N SER A 264 7.49 -17.82 -5.57
CA SER A 264 8.12 -18.98 -6.19
C SER A 264 9.33 -18.59 -7.03
N GLU A 265 9.27 -17.41 -7.66
CA GLU A 265 10.39 -16.79 -8.37
C GLU A 265 10.43 -15.31 -8.01
N THR A 266 11.61 -14.84 -7.58
CA THR A 266 11.83 -13.46 -7.15
C THR A 266 13.31 -13.20 -6.95
N SER A 267 13.73 -11.93 -6.94
CA SER A 267 15.12 -11.57 -6.65
C SER A 267 15.55 -11.95 -5.22
N ILE A 268 16.86 -12.15 -5.04
CA ILE A 268 17.49 -12.46 -3.73
C ILE A 268 17.13 -11.41 -2.68
N THR A 269 17.06 -10.14 -3.10
CA THR A 269 16.62 -9.02 -2.27
C THR A 269 15.40 -8.38 -2.88
N ASN A 270 14.31 -8.26 -2.12
CA ASN A 270 13.06 -7.68 -2.59
C ASN A 270 12.73 -6.40 -1.83
N ARG A 271 12.44 -5.34 -2.58
CA ARG A 271 11.79 -4.13 -2.07
C ARG A 271 10.41 -4.10 -2.69
N LEU A 272 9.39 -4.35 -1.87
CA LEU A 272 8.02 -4.45 -2.34
C LEU A 272 7.35 -3.08 -2.19
N MET A 273 6.67 -2.67 -3.25
CA MET A 273 5.72 -1.57 -3.23
C MET A 273 4.35 -2.16 -3.52
N GLY A 274 3.36 -1.83 -2.70
CA GLY A 274 1.98 -2.29 -2.86
C GLY A 274 1.01 -1.14 -2.66
N GLN A 275 -0.12 -1.22 -3.33
CA GLN A 275 -1.28 -0.38 -3.08
C GLN A 275 -2.48 -1.28 -2.90
N VAL A 276 -3.37 -0.89 -2.01
CA VAL A 276 -4.55 -1.67 -1.68
C VAL A 276 -5.79 -0.85 -1.96
N PHE A 277 -6.75 -1.46 -2.65
CA PHE A 277 -8.01 -0.85 -3.01
C PHE A 277 -9.18 -1.75 -2.60
N GLU A 278 -10.24 -1.13 -2.11
CA GLU A 278 -11.56 -1.73 -1.95
C GLU A 278 -12.40 -1.37 -3.18
N ILE A 279 -12.89 -2.39 -3.89
CA ILE A 279 -13.80 -2.24 -5.03
C ILE A 279 -15.15 -2.82 -4.58
N ALA A 280 -16.07 -1.96 -4.16
CA ALA A 280 -17.36 -2.38 -3.62
C ALA A 280 -18.44 -1.33 -3.90
N ASN A 281 -19.69 -1.77 -4.05
CA ASN A 281 -20.86 -0.89 -4.20
C ASN A 281 -20.72 0.16 -5.32
N GLY A 282 -20.06 -0.17 -6.43
CA GLY A 282 -19.83 0.77 -7.54
C GLY A 282 -18.85 1.90 -7.21
N LYS A 283 -18.04 1.75 -6.15
CA LYS A 283 -17.01 2.70 -5.73
C LYS A 283 -15.66 1.98 -5.55
N MET A 284 -14.60 2.67 -5.94
CA MET A 284 -13.21 2.30 -5.65
C MET A 284 -12.71 3.22 -4.54
N SER A 285 -12.20 2.63 -3.48
CA SER A 285 -11.60 3.35 -2.35
C SER A 285 -10.18 2.85 -2.15
N LYS A 286 -9.23 3.74 -1.94
CA LYS A 286 -7.86 3.36 -1.56
C LYS A 286 -7.85 3.13 -0.06
N LEU A 287 -7.32 1.99 0.38
CA LEU A 287 -7.23 1.66 1.79
C LEU A 287 -5.99 2.28 2.42
N ASP A 288 -6.14 2.68 3.68
CA ASP A 288 -5.06 3.18 4.52
C ASP A 288 -4.24 2.01 5.07
N VAL A 289 -2.94 2.23 5.16
CA VAL A 289 -2.00 1.24 5.69
C VAL A 289 -1.27 1.83 6.89
N VAL A 290 -1.45 1.19 8.04
CA VAL A 290 -0.70 1.49 9.25
C VAL A 290 0.50 0.56 9.32
N ASP A 291 1.70 1.14 9.30
CA ASP A 291 2.94 0.42 9.60
C ASP A 291 3.01 0.16 11.11
N PHE A 292 2.82 -1.10 11.48
CA PHE A 292 2.87 -1.51 12.88
C PHE A 292 4.30 -1.72 13.38
N GLY A 293 5.25 -1.96 12.48
CA GLY A 293 6.66 -2.10 12.78
C GLY A 293 7.21 -3.51 12.57
N VAL A 294 8.50 -3.62 12.93
CA VAL A 294 9.33 -4.79 12.68
C VAL A 294 9.64 -5.51 13.98
N PHE A 295 9.32 -6.80 14.02
CA PHE A 295 9.54 -7.69 15.14
C PHE A 295 10.63 -8.70 14.79
N THR A 296 11.55 -8.95 15.72
CA THR A 296 12.63 -9.92 15.53
C THR A 296 12.23 -11.24 16.18
N ILE A 297 12.29 -12.34 15.40
CA ILE A 297 12.05 -13.69 15.86
C ILE A 297 13.39 -14.41 16.02
N LYS A 298 13.59 -15.08 17.15
CA LYS A 298 14.72 -15.98 17.37
C LYS A 298 14.34 -17.39 16.93
N LYS A 299 15.32 -18.19 16.52
CA LYS A 299 15.13 -19.63 16.21
C LYS A 299 14.41 -20.42 17.31
N THR A 300 14.57 -20.01 18.57
CA THR A 300 13.94 -20.65 19.74
C THR A 300 12.50 -20.23 19.97
N ASP A 301 12.06 -19.14 19.35
CA ASP A 301 10.70 -18.63 19.54
C ASP A 301 9.71 -19.47 18.72
N PRO A 302 8.50 -19.73 19.23
CA PRO A 302 7.48 -20.43 18.47
C PRO A 302 7.07 -19.59 17.24
N PRO A 303 6.70 -20.22 16.11
CA PRO A 303 6.28 -19.48 14.92
C PRO A 303 5.01 -18.68 15.19
N LEU A 304 4.85 -17.54 14.49
CA LEU A 304 3.70 -16.65 14.68
C LEU A 304 2.40 -17.37 14.31
N PHE A 305 2.48 -18.17 13.26
CA PHE A 305 1.40 -19.02 12.76
C PHE A 305 1.89 -20.46 12.58
N PRO A 306 1.12 -21.49 12.99
CA PRO A 306 1.47 -22.90 12.81
C PRO A 306 1.80 -23.34 11.37
N ASP A 307 1.21 -22.67 10.39
CA ASP A 307 1.35 -22.88 8.94
C ASP A 307 2.38 -21.95 8.30
N ALA A 308 3.05 -21.09 9.08
CA ALA A 308 4.14 -20.28 8.57
C ALA A 308 5.24 -21.20 8.02
N VAL A 309 5.56 -21.06 6.73
CA VAL A 309 6.68 -21.78 6.13
C VAL A 309 7.94 -21.33 6.86
N PRO A 310 8.75 -22.24 7.41
CA PRO A 310 10.02 -21.88 7.99
C PRO A 310 10.86 -21.24 6.89
N VAL A 311 11.12 -19.93 6.97
CA VAL A 311 12.24 -19.35 6.23
C VAL A 311 13.46 -20.14 6.68
N PRO A 312 14.27 -20.71 5.77
CA PRO A 312 15.50 -21.36 6.16
C PRO A 312 16.39 -20.31 6.82
N LEU A 313 16.29 -20.21 8.14
CA LEU A 313 17.26 -19.59 9.00
C LEU A 313 18.60 -20.19 8.57
N ASN A 314 19.52 -19.34 8.10
CA ASN A 314 20.84 -19.78 7.64
C ASN A 314 21.36 -20.84 8.65
N PRO A 315 21.47 -22.12 8.24
CA PRO A 315 21.73 -23.22 9.16
C PRO A 315 23.10 -23.08 9.85
N ASP A 316 23.99 -22.26 9.28
CA ASP A 316 25.34 -22.03 9.78
C ASP A 316 25.44 -20.93 10.85
N ILE A 317 24.37 -20.20 11.13
CA ILE A 317 24.38 -19.10 12.10
C ILE A 317 23.48 -19.45 13.30
N ILE A 318 24.10 -19.84 14.41
CA ILE A 318 23.43 -20.18 15.70
C ILE A 318 22.55 -19.03 16.23
N ALA A 319 22.79 -17.79 15.77
CA ALA A 319 22.03 -16.58 16.09
C ALA A 319 21.12 -16.09 14.93
N SER A 320 20.72 -16.96 14.00
CA SER A 320 19.81 -16.60 12.91
C SER A 320 18.51 -16.01 13.48
N THR A 321 18.31 -14.72 13.27
CA THR A 321 17.04 -14.03 13.57
C THR A 321 16.30 -13.75 12.27
N THR A 322 15.01 -14.06 12.22
CA THR A 322 14.11 -13.66 11.13
C THR A 322 13.39 -12.38 11.53
N ARG A 323 13.06 -11.53 10.55
CA ARG A 323 12.25 -10.33 10.82
C ARG A 323 10.84 -10.54 10.30
N ILE A 324 9.87 -10.11 11.10
CA ILE A 324 8.49 -9.96 10.67
C ILE A 324 8.15 -8.47 10.63
N HIS A 325 7.59 -8.02 9.52
CA HIS A 325 7.01 -6.69 9.38
C HIS A 325 5.49 -6.82 9.29
N VAL A 326 4.78 -6.11 10.15
CA VAL A 326 3.32 -6.16 10.21
C VAL A 326 2.73 -4.84 9.72
N TYR A 327 1.71 -4.94 8.88
CA TYR A 327 0.91 -3.80 8.43
C TYR A 327 -0.57 -4.08 8.66
N PHE A 328 -1.29 -3.09 9.20
CA PHE A 328 -2.74 -3.13 9.24
C PHE A 328 -3.32 -2.35 8.08
N VAL A 329 -4.25 -2.96 7.36
CA VAL A 329 -4.89 -2.35 6.20
C VAL A 329 -6.35 -2.16 6.49
N GLY A 330 -6.85 -0.96 6.24
CA GLY A 330 -8.19 -0.58 6.66
C GLY A 330 -8.64 0.77 6.12
N LYS A 331 -9.64 1.34 6.77
CA LYS A 331 -10.20 2.65 6.44
C LYS A 331 -10.54 3.44 7.69
N VAL A 332 -10.35 4.75 7.63
CA VAL A 332 -10.84 5.65 8.67
C VAL A 332 -12.31 5.96 8.41
N MET A 333 -13.14 5.82 9.44
CA MET A 333 -14.56 6.18 9.40
C MET A 333 -14.92 7.04 10.61
N LEU A 334 -15.95 7.87 10.45
CA LEU A 334 -16.50 8.68 11.53
C LEU A 334 -17.68 7.95 12.17
N ASP A 335 -17.69 7.87 13.50
CA ASP A 335 -18.85 7.39 14.25
C ASP A 335 -19.96 8.45 14.35
N ALA A 336 -21.10 8.09 14.95
CA ALA A 336 -22.24 8.99 15.10
C ALA A 336 -21.93 10.27 15.90
N THR A 337 -20.85 10.27 16.69
CA THR A 337 -20.38 11.45 17.46
C THR A 337 -19.37 12.31 16.69
N GLY A 338 -18.96 11.88 15.50
CA GLY A 338 -17.92 12.52 14.70
C GLY A 338 -16.50 12.12 15.12
N SER A 339 -16.33 11.06 15.91
CA SER A 339 -15.01 10.55 16.28
C SER A 339 -14.42 9.68 15.18
N GLU A 340 -13.15 9.90 14.84
CA GLU A 340 -12.40 9.09 13.88
C GLU A 340 -12.07 7.71 14.43
N LYS A 341 -12.27 6.68 13.63
CA LYS A 341 -12.01 5.28 13.96
C LYS A 341 -11.36 4.55 12.80
N PHE A 342 -10.33 3.75 13.08
CA PHE A 342 -9.70 2.90 12.08
C PHE A 342 -10.36 1.52 12.08
N LEU A 343 -11.09 1.20 11.01
CA LEU A 343 -11.57 -0.15 10.76
C LEU A 343 -10.50 -0.95 10.01
N GLN A 344 -9.82 -1.83 10.73
CA GLN A 344 -8.95 -2.84 10.14
C GLN A 344 -9.79 -3.85 9.35
N MET A 345 -9.48 -4.00 8.07
CA MET A 345 -10.09 -4.99 7.18
C MET A 345 -9.25 -6.26 7.10
N PHE A 346 -7.93 -6.13 7.02
CA PHE A 346 -7.01 -7.27 7.06
C PHE A 346 -5.61 -6.86 7.54
N THR A 347 -4.80 -7.87 7.86
CA THR A 347 -3.42 -7.70 8.29
C THR A 347 -2.48 -8.33 7.28
N LEU A 348 -1.43 -7.61 6.91
CA LEU A 348 -0.33 -8.15 6.12
C LEU A 348 0.84 -8.44 7.05
N VAL A 349 1.38 -9.64 6.95
CA VAL A 349 2.56 -10.08 7.72
C VAL A 349 3.61 -10.52 6.73
N PHE A 350 4.69 -9.74 6.63
CA PHE A 350 5.84 -10.07 5.80
C PHE A 350 6.90 -10.72 6.66
N GLN A 351 7.27 -11.94 6.32
CA GLN A 351 8.40 -12.64 6.94
C GLN A 351 9.59 -12.53 5.99
N VAL A 352 10.69 -11.91 6.46
CA VAL A 352 11.89 -11.59 5.68
C VAL A 352 13.10 -12.32 6.24
#